data_AF-A0A3E2HKY0-F1
#
_entry.id   AF-A0A3E2HKY0-F1
#
_cell.length_a   1.000
_cell.length_b   1.000
_cell.length_c   1.000
_cell.angle_alpha   90.00
_cell.angle_beta   90.00
_cell.angle_gamma   90.00
#
_symmetry.space_group_name_H-M   'P 1'
#
loop_
_entity.id
_entity.type
_entity.pdbx_description
1 polymer ?
#
loop_
_entity_poly.entity_id
_entity_poly.type
_entity_poly.pdbx_seq_one_letter_code
_entity_poly.pdbx_strand_id
1 'polypeptide(L)'
;MAESSSDAAEQQYFNYNPPPKNLAKDTADSKAFIDFHAAAGRRVVLVTSGGTTVPLERQTVRFIDNFSAGTRGATSAEYFLEAGYAVIFLHRQFSLLPYSRHYSHATNCFLDFLHEGPNGTVVANEEYQADMLDVLRRYKSAREKNLLLVLPFTTITDYLFSLRAIAKLMRPLGPRALLYLAAAVSDFFVPPDRMSEHKIQSTDATDSLPSKGANFGGSSRPSTIEAPVDEETFDNFDSSPSVPRSKRLIIDLDPLPKFLKALVDGWVPPAMVVSFKLETDPDILVHKAEYSLNRYQHHLVIGNLLSTRKWEVVFVAPGRPNKWIRVPRHRRRKTLGGEESLVGAAEKKQEIAYANPSEPIDPSHPPEGEPDIEIESLIIPAVQELHTDHIKAASQKS
;
A
#
# COMPACT_ATOMS: atom_id res chain seq x y z
N MET A 1 -11.43 0.71 33.67
CA MET A 1 -10.49 1.29 32.69
C MET A 1 -11.33 1.74 31.52
N ALA A 2 -11.39 3.04 31.23
CA ALA A 2 -12.14 3.54 30.08
C ALA A 2 -11.37 3.18 28.81
N GLU A 3 -12.00 2.45 27.88
CA GLU A 3 -11.47 2.24 26.53
C GLU A 3 -11.22 3.60 25.88
N SER A 4 -10.06 3.77 25.24
CA SER A 4 -9.78 5.01 24.52
C SER A 4 -10.76 5.15 23.34
N SER A 5 -11.15 6.37 22.97
CA SER A 5 -12.11 6.56 21.86
C SER A 5 -11.64 5.96 20.53
N SER A 6 -10.32 5.76 20.35
CA SER A 6 -9.75 5.06 19.20
C SER A 6 -9.97 3.55 19.23
N ASP A 7 -9.96 2.92 20.40
CA ASP A 7 -10.18 1.48 20.53
C ASP A 7 -11.64 1.13 20.26
N ALA A 8 -12.57 1.97 20.73
CA ALA A 8 -13.98 1.83 20.47
C ALA A 8 -14.30 1.95 18.96
N ALA A 9 -13.71 2.93 18.26
CA ALA A 9 -13.89 3.10 16.81
C ALA A 9 -13.28 1.94 16.00
N GLU A 10 -12.13 1.40 16.43
CA GLU A 10 -11.54 0.19 15.83
C GLU A 10 -12.52 -1.00 15.96
N GLN A 11 -12.95 -1.28 17.19
CA GLN A 11 -13.79 -2.43 17.49
C GLN A 11 -15.14 -2.33 16.79
N GLN A 12 -15.70 -1.11 16.72
CA GLN A 12 -16.86 -0.82 15.91
C GLN A 12 -16.61 -1.21 14.45
N TYR A 13 -15.53 -0.76 13.82
CA TYR A 13 -15.25 -1.12 12.42
C TYR A 13 -15.24 -2.62 12.17
N PHE A 14 -14.54 -3.42 13.00
CA PHE A 14 -14.47 -4.88 12.82
C PHE A 14 -15.77 -5.62 13.19
N ASN A 15 -16.66 -5.00 13.97
CA ASN A 15 -17.96 -5.57 14.30
C ASN A 15 -18.99 -5.31 13.19
N TYR A 16 -18.93 -4.14 12.54
CA TYR A 16 -19.87 -3.75 11.49
C TYR A 16 -19.47 -4.26 10.10
N ASN A 17 -18.17 -4.50 9.86
CA ASN A 17 -17.68 -5.02 8.58
C ASN A 17 -17.40 -6.53 8.69
N PRO A 18 -17.93 -7.38 7.81
CA PRO A 18 -17.69 -8.82 7.85
C PRO A 18 -16.23 -9.16 7.47
N PRO A 19 -15.64 -10.22 8.06
CA PRO A 19 -14.30 -10.67 7.70
C PRO A 19 -14.25 -11.28 6.28
N PRO A 20 -13.10 -11.24 5.60
CA PRO A 20 -12.93 -11.87 4.30
C PRO A 20 -13.03 -13.39 4.39
N LYS A 21 -13.55 -14.03 3.33
CA LYS A 21 -13.83 -15.47 3.29
C LYS A 21 -12.58 -16.33 3.53
N ASN A 22 -11.43 -15.89 3.04
CA ASN A 22 -10.14 -16.58 3.15
C ASN A 22 -9.39 -16.30 4.47
N LEU A 23 -9.90 -15.42 5.35
CA LEU A 23 -9.17 -14.99 6.56
C LEU A 23 -8.68 -16.16 7.41
N ALA A 24 -9.54 -17.16 7.63
CA ALA A 24 -9.21 -18.30 8.47
C ALA A 24 -8.03 -19.11 7.93
N LYS A 25 -8.02 -19.36 6.61
CA LYS A 25 -6.92 -20.05 5.93
C LYS A 25 -5.63 -19.22 5.99
N ASP A 26 -5.72 -17.94 5.64
CA ASP A 26 -4.54 -17.07 5.59
C ASP A 26 -3.93 -16.87 6.99
N THR A 27 -4.77 -16.84 8.04
CA THR A 27 -4.35 -16.80 9.44
C THR A 27 -3.63 -18.09 9.84
N ALA A 28 -4.13 -19.26 9.43
CA ALA A 28 -3.49 -20.54 9.70
C ALA A 28 -2.12 -20.65 9.00
N ASP A 29 -2.06 -20.29 7.72
CA ASP A 29 -0.82 -20.28 6.93
C ASP A 29 0.21 -19.31 7.52
N SER A 30 -0.24 -18.11 7.91
CA SER A 30 0.60 -17.11 8.58
C SER A 30 1.14 -17.61 9.91
N LYS A 31 0.28 -18.25 10.72
CA LYS A 31 0.69 -18.80 12.01
C LYS A 31 1.77 -19.87 11.84
N ALA A 32 1.56 -20.83 10.94
CA ALA A 32 2.54 -21.89 10.68
C ALA A 32 3.89 -21.32 10.20
N PHE A 33 3.85 -20.32 9.32
CA PHE A 33 5.04 -19.63 8.83
C PHE A 33 5.78 -18.87 9.95
N ILE A 34 5.05 -18.13 10.78
CA ILE A 34 5.62 -17.36 11.91
C ILE A 34 6.23 -18.31 12.94
N ASP A 35 5.53 -19.38 13.32
CA ASP A 35 6.02 -20.35 14.31
C ASP A 35 7.32 -21.03 13.83
N PHE A 36 7.39 -21.40 12.55
CA PHE A 36 8.58 -21.97 11.93
C PHE A 36 9.80 -21.03 12.04
N HIS A 37 9.64 -19.76 11.70
CA HIS A 37 10.74 -18.78 11.74
C HIS A 37 11.07 -18.29 13.14
N ALA A 38 10.07 -18.23 14.03
CA ALA A 38 10.27 -17.92 15.44
C ALA A 38 11.16 -18.97 16.12
N ALA A 39 10.91 -20.27 15.85
CA ALA A 39 11.74 -21.37 16.34
C ALA A 39 13.18 -21.30 15.81
N ALA A 40 13.35 -20.85 14.57
CA ALA A 40 14.68 -20.65 13.96
C ALA A 40 15.38 -19.34 14.38
N GLY A 41 14.74 -18.50 15.21
CA GLY A 41 15.27 -17.19 15.62
C GLY A 41 15.42 -16.19 14.47
N ARG A 42 14.75 -16.42 13.33
CA ARG A 42 14.85 -15.58 12.13
C ARG A 42 14.01 -14.30 12.28
N ARG A 43 14.49 -13.21 11.70
CA ARG A 43 13.71 -11.97 11.57
C ARG A 43 12.60 -12.16 10.53
N VAL A 44 11.38 -11.76 10.86
CA VAL A 44 10.23 -11.85 9.96
C VAL A 44 9.72 -10.45 9.68
N VAL A 45 9.49 -10.13 8.41
CA VAL A 45 8.88 -8.88 7.99
C VAL A 45 7.52 -9.14 7.33
N LEU A 46 6.50 -8.39 7.75
CA LEU A 46 5.25 -8.24 7.02
C LEU A 46 5.40 -7.04 6.08
N VAL A 47 5.45 -7.30 4.78
CA VAL A 47 5.44 -6.28 3.73
C VAL A 47 4.00 -6.16 3.22
N THR A 48 3.44 -4.95 3.28
CA THR A 48 2.17 -4.65 2.59
C THR A 48 2.44 -3.97 1.25
N SER A 49 1.72 -4.35 0.20
CA SER A 49 1.96 -3.84 -1.16
C SER A 49 0.69 -3.69 -1.99
N GLY A 50 0.69 -2.72 -2.91
CA GLY A 50 -0.43 -2.44 -3.81
C GLY A 50 -1.53 -1.58 -3.17
N GLY A 51 -2.56 -1.29 -3.96
CA GLY A 51 -3.69 -0.43 -3.58
C GLY A 51 -4.86 -1.18 -2.95
N THR A 52 -5.56 -0.57 -2.00
CA THR A 52 -6.87 -1.06 -1.53
C THR A 52 -8.00 -0.48 -2.35
N THR A 53 -9.08 -1.25 -2.55
CA THR A 53 -10.33 -0.74 -3.09
C THR A 53 -11.39 -0.47 -2.02
N VAL A 54 -12.28 0.48 -2.32
CA VAL A 54 -13.50 0.75 -1.57
C VAL A 54 -14.70 0.45 -2.47
N PRO A 55 -15.40 -0.67 -2.27
CA PRO A 55 -16.65 -0.95 -2.96
C PRO A 55 -17.69 0.15 -2.71
N LEU A 56 -18.42 0.53 -3.76
CA LEU A 56 -19.56 1.45 -3.63
C LEU A 56 -20.90 0.72 -3.48
N GLU A 57 -20.94 -0.54 -3.91
CA GLU A 57 -22.10 -1.43 -3.84
C GLU A 57 -21.70 -2.80 -3.26
N ARG A 58 -22.63 -3.49 -2.59
CA ARG A 58 -22.40 -4.84 -2.03
C ARG A 58 -22.17 -5.87 -3.13
N GLN A 59 -23.01 -5.85 -4.18
CA GLN A 59 -22.71 -6.50 -5.45
C GLN A 59 -21.89 -5.54 -6.30
N THR A 60 -20.60 -5.49 -5.96
CA THR A 60 -19.68 -4.46 -6.45
C THR A 60 -19.58 -4.47 -7.97
N VAL A 61 -19.94 -3.35 -8.59
CA VAL A 61 -19.65 -3.05 -10.00
C VAL A 61 -18.66 -1.90 -10.08
N ARG A 62 -18.72 -0.97 -9.13
CA ARG A 62 -17.84 0.19 -9.06
C ARG A 62 -17.11 0.23 -7.72
N PHE A 63 -15.90 0.76 -7.75
CA PHE A 63 -15.08 0.95 -6.56
C PHE A 63 -14.15 2.14 -6.73
N ILE A 64 -13.74 2.72 -5.60
CA ILE A 64 -12.63 3.67 -5.54
C ILE A 64 -11.35 2.86 -5.35
N ASP A 65 -10.27 3.21 -6.07
CA ASP A 65 -8.98 2.52 -5.97
C ASP A 65 -7.87 3.52 -5.61
N ASN A 66 -7.02 3.13 -4.68
CA ASN A 66 -5.80 3.86 -4.36
C ASN A 66 -4.67 3.35 -5.27
N PHE A 67 -4.26 4.15 -6.24
CA PHE A 67 -3.27 3.73 -7.23
C PHE A 67 -1.94 3.27 -6.61
N SER A 68 -1.61 1.99 -6.81
CA SER A 68 -0.28 1.43 -6.54
C SER A 68 -0.08 0.12 -7.29
N ALA A 69 0.87 0.11 -8.23
CA ALA A 69 1.26 -1.09 -8.98
C ALA A 69 1.93 -2.16 -8.08
N GLY A 70 2.39 -1.78 -6.88
CA GLY A 70 3.08 -2.69 -5.96
C GLY A 70 4.59 -2.80 -6.18
N THR A 71 5.20 -1.97 -7.05
CA THR A 71 6.64 -2.01 -7.35
C THR A 71 7.50 -1.90 -6.09
N ARG A 72 7.26 -0.90 -5.25
CA ARG A 72 8.01 -0.68 -3.99
C ARG A 72 7.95 -1.93 -3.11
N GLY A 73 6.76 -2.44 -2.83
CA GLY A 73 6.60 -3.58 -1.94
C GLY A 73 7.25 -4.85 -2.51
N ALA A 74 7.00 -5.17 -3.79
CA ALA A 74 7.55 -6.36 -4.43
C ALA A 74 9.08 -6.35 -4.48
N THR A 75 9.65 -5.19 -4.84
CA THR A 75 11.11 -4.98 -4.88
C THR A 75 11.70 -5.05 -3.47
N SER A 76 11.11 -4.37 -2.49
CA SER A 76 11.54 -4.42 -1.09
C SER A 76 11.53 -5.83 -0.52
N ALA A 77 10.53 -6.65 -0.87
CA ALA A 77 10.47 -8.04 -0.44
C ALA A 77 11.65 -8.88 -0.97
N GLU A 78 12.08 -8.67 -2.22
CA GLU A 78 13.27 -9.32 -2.79
C GLU A 78 14.53 -8.96 -1.99
N TYR A 79 14.77 -7.68 -1.73
CA TYR A 79 15.93 -7.23 -0.95
C TYR A 79 15.84 -7.64 0.54
N PHE A 80 14.65 -7.77 1.13
CA PHE A 80 14.50 -8.33 2.48
C PHE A 80 14.90 -9.81 2.53
N LEU A 81 14.52 -10.60 1.51
CA LEU A 81 14.91 -12.00 1.39
C LEU A 81 16.45 -12.13 1.29
N GLU A 82 17.09 -11.27 0.51
CA GLU A 82 18.57 -11.19 0.42
C GLU A 82 19.22 -10.80 1.74
N ALA A 83 18.61 -9.85 2.46
CA ALA A 83 19.06 -9.44 3.79
C ALA A 83 18.82 -10.50 4.89
N GLY A 84 18.30 -11.69 4.53
CA GLY A 84 18.13 -12.83 5.42
C GLY A 84 16.82 -12.85 6.21
N TYR A 85 15.86 -12.00 5.87
CA TYR A 85 14.53 -12.01 6.47
C TYR A 85 13.67 -13.15 5.87
N ALA A 86 12.70 -13.60 6.64
CA ALA A 86 11.51 -14.25 6.09
C ALA A 86 10.43 -13.18 5.85
N VAL A 87 9.71 -13.29 4.74
CA VAL A 87 8.76 -12.27 4.28
C VAL A 87 7.35 -12.84 4.20
N ILE A 88 6.42 -12.18 4.91
CA ILE A 88 4.99 -12.29 4.64
C ILE A 88 4.62 -11.13 3.71
N PHE A 89 4.17 -11.44 2.51
CA PHE A 89 3.84 -10.49 1.46
C PHE A 89 2.32 -10.37 1.32
N LEU A 90 1.74 -9.43 2.06
CA LEU A 90 0.31 -9.10 1.99
C LEU A 90 0.10 -8.09 0.86
N HIS A 91 -0.55 -8.49 -0.22
CA HIS A 91 -0.54 -7.71 -1.47
C HIS A 91 -1.90 -7.60 -2.14
N ARG A 92 -2.12 -6.52 -2.89
CA ARG A 92 -3.29 -6.39 -3.76
C ARG A 92 -3.29 -7.51 -4.80
N GLN A 93 -4.39 -8.25 -4.91
CA GLN A 93 -4.55 -9.28 -5.92
C GLN A 93 -4.27 -8.70 -7.31
N PHE A 94 -3.47 -9.42 -8.10
CA PHE A 94 -3.00 -9.02 -9.44
C PHE A 94 -2.04 -7.83 -9.50
N SER A 95 -1.59 -7.30 -8.36
CA SER A 95 -0.45 -6.36 -8.34
C SER A 95 0.89 -7.10 -8.46
N LEU A 96 1.98 -6.34 -8.52
CA LEU A 96 3.32 -6.90 -8.62
C LEU A 96 3.66 -7.83 -7.44
N LEU A 97 4.20 -9.00 -7.79
CA LEU A 97 4.71 -10.00 -6.87
C LEU A 97 6.24 -10.05 -6.94
N PRO A 98 6.93 -10.35 -5.82
CA PRO A 98 8.37 -10.58 -5.81
C PRO A 98 8.76 -11.63 -6.86
N TYR A 99 9.84 -11.38 -7.59
CA TYR A 99 10.37 -12.18 -8.70
C TYR A 99 9.50 -12.18 -9.98
N SER A 100 8.18 -12.29 -9.87
CA SER A 100 7.27 -12.25 -11.04
C SER A 100 7.24 -10.87 -11.70
N ARG A 101 7.47 -9.80 -10.93
CA ARG A 101 7.44 -8.41 -11.40
C ARG A 101 8.38 -8.09 -12.57
N HIS A 102 9.43 -8.89 -12.75
CA HIS A 102 10.39 -8.76 -13.84
C HIS A 102 9.74 -9.07 -15.21
N TYR A 103 8.57 -9.72 -15.22
CA TYR A 103 7.88 -10.17 -16.43
C TYR A 103 6.40 -9.74 -16.52
N SER A 104 5.73 -9.47 -15.40
CA SER A 104 4.26 -9.29 -15.36
C SER A 104 3.74 -7.89 -15.73
N HIS A 105 4.60 -6.87 -15.69
CA HIS A 105 4.28 -5.50 -16.10
C HIS A 105 5.27 -4.95 -17.14
N ALA A 106 6.04 -5.83 -17.78
CA ALA A 106 6.72 -5.44 -19.00
C ALA A 106 5.66 -5.04 -20.04
N THR A 107 5.98 -4.07 -20.89
CA THR A 107 5.22 -3.82 -22.14
C THR A 107 5.08 -5.08 -23.00
N ASN A 108 5.97 -6.05 -22.77
CA ASN A 108 6.05 -7.31 -23.49
C ASN A 108 5.22 -8.38 -22.78
N CYS A 109 4.53 -9.21 -23.55
CA CYS A 109 3.87 -10.41 -23.07
C CYS A 109 4.89 -11.39 -22.50
N PHE A 110 4.50 -12.21 -21.51
CA PHE A 110 5.37 -13.29 -20.99
C PHE A 110 5.89 -14.22 -22.11
N LEU A 111 5.10 -14.44 -23.16
CA LEU A 111 5.50 -15.29 -24.29
C LEU A 111 6.57 -14.64 -25.17
N ASP A 112 6.74 -13.32 -25.13
CA ASP A 112 7.75 -12.61 -25.92
C ASP A 112 9.18 -12.90 -25.42
N PHE A 113 9.32 -13.40 -24.18
CA PHE A 113 10.61 -13.82 -23.61
C PHE A 113 11.04 -15.23 -24.07
N LEU A 114 10.20 -15.95 -24.82
CA LEU A 114 10.36 -17.36 -25.13
C LEU A 114 10.38 -17.61 -26.65
N HIS A 115 11.07 -18.67 -27.06
CA HIS A 115 11.02 -19.21 -28.42
C HIS A 115 10.94 -20.74 -28.39
N GLU A 116 10.56 -21.32 -29.53
CA GLU A 116 10.56 -22.77 -29.73
C GLU A 116 11.98 -23.28 -30.00
N GLY A 117 12.46 -24.19 -29.16
CA GLY A 117 13.76 -24.84 -29.30
C GLY A 117 13.73 -26.02 -30.29
N PRO A 118 14.90 -26.58 -30.65
CA PRO A 118 15.05 -27.55 -31.75
C PRO A 118 14.21 -28.84 -31.64
N ASN A 119 13.76 -29.18 -30.43
CA ASN A 119 13.02 -30.40 -30.12
C ASN A 119 11.56 -30.14 -29.69
N GLY A 120 10.97 -29.00 -30.09
CA GLY A 120 9.62 -28.61 -29.65
C GLY A 120 9.55 -28.24 -28.17
N THR A 121 10.68 -27.85 -27.57
CA THR A 121 10.79 -27.41 -26.18
C THR A 121 10.66 -25.91 -26.07
N VAL A 122 10.12 -25.38 -24.97
CA VAL A 122 10.11 -23.93 -24.71
C VAL A 122 11.45 -23.50 -24.14
N VAL A 123 12.09 -22.50 -24.75
CA VAL A 123 13.39 -21.96 -24.35
C VAL A 123 13.30 -20.44 -24.19
N ALA A 124 13.95 -19.87 -23.18
CA ALA A 124 14.04 -18.42 -23.03
C ALA A 124 15.00 -17.82 -24.08
N ASN A 125 14.68 -16.64 -24.60
CA ASN A 125 15.54 -15.93 -25.54
C ASN A 125 16.92 -15.64 -24.93
N GLU A 126 17.98 -15.77 -25.74
CA GLU A 126 19.37 -15.68 -25.28
C GLU A 126 19.67 -14.38 -24.51
N GLU A 127 19.07 -13.27 -24.95
CA GLU A 127 19.22 -11.95 -24.31
C GLU A 127 18.68 -11.89 -22.88
N TYR A 128 17.67 -12.71 -22.53
CA TYR A 128 17.03 -12.72 -21.20
C TYR A 128 17.47 -13.90 -20.34
N GLN A 129 18.17 -14.89 -20.89
CA GLN A 129 18.49 -16.14 -20.19
C GLN A 129 19.25 -15.92 -18.88
N ALA A 130 20.24 -15.03 -18.88
CA ALA A 130 21.07 -14.78 -17.70
C ALA A 130 20.25 -14.21 -16.54
N ASP A 131 19.45 -13.17 -16.81
CA ASP A 131 18.60 -12.52 -15.81
C ASP A 131 17.47 -13.44 -15.35
N MET A 132 16.84 -14.17 -16.28
CA MET A 132 15.81 -15.16 -15.95
C MET A 132 16.34 -16.27 -15.06
N LEU A 133 17.56 -16.75 -15.31
CA LEU A 133 18.19 -17.76 -14.49
C LEU A 133 18.49 -17.25 -13.07
N ASP A 134 18.95 -16.00 -12.92
CA ASP A 134 19.19 -15.39 -11.60
C ASP A 134 17.88 -15.28 -10.80
N VAL A 135 16.85 -14.68 -11.40
CA VAL A 135 15.53 -14.53 -10.77
C VAL A 135 14.94 -15.88 -10.41
N LEU A 136 15.05 -16.89 -11.28
CA LEU A 136 14.57 -18.24 -11.02
C LEU A 136 15.28 -18.89 -9.83
N ARG A 137 16.61 -18.75 -9.73
CA ARG A 137 17.40 -19.29 -8.61
C ARG A 137 16.98 -18.66 -7.28
N ARG A 138 16.81 -17.34 -7.26
CA ARG A 138 16.37 -16.60 -6.06
C ARG A 138 14.97 -17.01 -5.64
N TYR A 139 14.02 -17.09 -6.58
CA TYR A 139 12.67 -17.58 -6.34
C TYR A 139 12.65 -19.02 -5.78
N LYS A 140 13.37 -19.94 -6.41
CA LYS A 140 13.45 -21.34 -5.95
C LYS A 140 14.04 -21.44 -4.55
N SER A 141 15.15 -20.74 -4.29
CA SER A 141 15.76 -20.67 -2.95
C SER A 141 14.78 -20.13 -1.90
N ALA A 142 14.02 -19.08 -2.21
CA ALA A 142 13.02 -18.53 -1.29
C ALA A 142 11.91 -19.54 -0.98
N ARG A 143 11.46 -20.32 -1.97
CA ARG A 143 10.44 -21.36 -1.77
C ARG A 143 10.95 -22.57 -0.99
N GLU A 144 12.10 -23.11 -1.37
CA GLU A 144 12.69 -24.30 -0.75
C GLU A 144 13.00 -24.06 0.73
N LYS A 145 13.45 -22.85 1.08
CA LYS A 145 13.76 -22.45 2.46
C LYS A 145 12.55 -21.91 3.23
N ASN A 146 11.35 -21.98 2.64
CA ASN A 146 10.12 -21.44 3.22
C ASN A 146 10.26 -19.98 3.68
N LEU A 147 10.89 -19.11 2.87
CA LEU A 147 11.20 -17.73 3.22
C LEU A 147 10.14 -16.71 2.77
N LEU A 148 9.22 -17.09 1.88
CA LEU A 148 8.22 -16.18 1.31
C LEU A 148 6.82 -16.79 1.42
N LEU A 149 5.93 -16.11 2.15
CA LEU A 149 4.49 -16.37 2.20
C LEU A 149 3.76 -15.24 1.48
N VAL A 150 2.89 -15.56 0.51
CA VAL A 150 2.17 -14.57 -0.29
C VAL A 150 0.67 -14.65 0.01
N LEU A 151 0.08 -13.54 0.44
CA LEU A 151 -1.32 -13.45 0.85
C LEU A 151 -2.02 -12.32 0.08
N PRO A 152 -3.10 -12.58 -0.67
CA PRO A 152 -3.80 -11.55 -1.43
C PRO A 152 -4.85 -10.80 -0.58
N PHE A 153 -5.08 -9.53 -0.91
CA PHE A 153 -6.25 -8.75 -0.51
C PHE A 153 -6.77 -7.96 -1.72
N THR A 154 -8.01 -7.47 -1.66
CA THR A 154 -8.53 -6.56 -2.69
C THR A 154 -9.10 -5.31 -2.06
N THR A 155 -10.04 -5.46 -1.13
CA THR A 155 -10.70 -4.34 -0.48
C THR A 155 -9.92 -3.82 0.72
N ILE A 156 -10.26 -2.62 1.16
CA ILE A 156 -9.76 -2.06 2.42
C ILE A 156 -10.14 -2.94 3.63
N THR A 157 -11.34 -3.53 3.61
CA THR A 157 -11.80 -4.43 4.67
C THR A 157 -10.92 -5.68 4.72
N ASP A 158 -10.64 -6.31 3.56
CA ASP A 158 -9.75 -7.48 3.47
C ASP A 158 -8.38 -7.16 4.07
N TYR A 159 -7.82 -6.01 3.67
CA TYR A 159 -6.53 -5.53 4.13
C TYR A 159 -6.49 -5.36 5.65
N LEU A 160 -7.48 -4.68 6.24
CA LEU A 160 -7.50 -4.40 7.67
C LEU A 160 -7.68 -5.65 8.53
N PHE A 161 -8.56 -6.58 8.12
CA PHE A 161 -8.72 -7.86 8.80
C PHE A 161 -7.44 -8.70 8.76
N SER A 162 -6.83 -8.82 7.58
CA SER A 162 -5.58 -9.58 7.40
C SER A 162 -4.41 -8.93 8.16
N LEU A 163 -4.25 -7.61 8.07
CA LEU A 163 -3.22 -6.87 8.80
C LEU A 163 -3.34 -7.09 10.31
N ARG A 164 -4.55 -6.96 10.85
CA ARG A 164 -4.81 -7.17 12.29
C ARG A 164 -4.51 -8.59 12.73
N ALA A 165 -4.95 -9.58 11.96
CA ALA A 165 -4.73 -10.99 12.27
C ALA A 165 -3.24 -11.33 12.26
N ILE A 166 -2.53 -10.97 11.18
CA ILE A 166 -1.10 -11.26 11.02
C ILE A 166 -0.27 -10.52 12.07
N ALA A 167 -0.52 -9.23 12.30
CA ALA A 167 0.21 -8.44 13.31
C ALA A 167 0.11 -9.09 14.69
N LYS A 168 -1.09 -9.52 15.12
CA LYS A 168 -1.28 -10.22 16.40
C LYS A 168 -0.53 -11.55 16.45
N LEU A 169 -0.50 -12.30 15.35
CA LEU A 169 0.25 -13.55 15.26
C LEU A 169 1.77 -13.35 15.31
N MET A 170 2.29 -12.18 14.94
CA MET A 170 3.72 -11.88 14.96
C MET A 170 4.28 -11.62 16.37
N ARG A 171 3.43 -11.49 17.41
CA ARG A 171 3.86 -11.22 18.80
C ARG A 171 4.98 -12.14 19.33
N PRO A 172 5.00 -13.47 19.08
CA PRO A 172 6.05 -14.36 19.56
C PRO A 172 7.45 -14.06 19.00
N LEU A 173 7.55 -13.31 17.90
CA LEU A 173 8.82 -12.88 17.33
C LEU A 173 9.48 -11.77 18.16
N GLY A 174 8.71 -11.08 19.01
CA GLY A 174 9.18 -9.96 19.82
C GLY A 174 9.79 -8.85 18.95
N PRO A 175 10.97 -8.30 19.30
CA PRO A 175 11.61 -7.23 18.55
C PRO A 175 12.18 -7.66 17.21
N ARG A 176 12.13 -8.94 16.85
CA ARG A 176 12.55 -9.45 15.53
C ARG A 176 11.46 -9.35 14.47
N ALA A 177 10.24 -8.98 14.85
CA ALA A 177 9.16 -8.66 13.94
C ALA A 177 9.33 -7.26 13.36
N LEU A 178 9.15 -7.13 12.05
CA LEU A 178 9.11 -5.86 11.33
C LEU A 178 7.81 -5.76 10.55
N LEU A 179 7.15 -4.60 10.60
CA LEU A 179 6.05 -4.27 9.71
C LEU A 179 6.50 -3.17 8.77
N TYR A 180 6.45 -3.45 7.47
CA TYR A 180 6.84 -2.55 6.38
C TYR A 180 5.59 -2.23 5.55
N LEU A 181 4.95 -1.12 5.90
CA LEU A 181 3.59 -0.79 5.45
C LEU A 181 3.61 0.06 4.18
N ALA A 182 3.88 -0.55 3.03
CA ALA A 182 4.01 0.12 1.74
C ALA A 182 2.74 0.06 0.86
N ALA A 183 1.64 -0.51 1.35
CA ALA A 183 0.35 -0.49 0.66
C ALA A 183 -0.24 0.94 0.60
N ALA A 184 -0.90 1.26 -0.52
CA ALA A 184 -1.67 2.49 -0.66
C ALA A 184 -3.07 2.25 -0.10
N VAL A 185 -3.23 2.54 1.19
CA VAL A 185 -4.46 2.32 1.94
C VAL A 185 -5.41 3.49 1.73
N SER A 186 -6.68 3.21 1.45
CA SER A 186 -7.73 4.23 1.32
C SER A 186 -7.89 4.99 2.63
N ASP A 187 -8.07 6.30 2.58
CA ASP A 187 -8.31 7.12 3.78
C ASP A 187 -9.79 7.16 4.18
N PHE A 188 -10.67 6.80 3.25
CA PHE A 188 -12.11 6.86 3.38
C PHE A 188 -12.76 5.54 2.94
N PHE A 189 -13.99 5.27 3.40
CA PHE A 189 -14.77 4.08 3.03
C PHE A 189 -16.28 4.35 3.06
N VAL A 190 -17.07 3.44 2.48
CA VAL A 190 -18.54 3.45 2.58
C VAL A 190 -18.99 2.45 3.66
N PRO A 191 -19.70 2.89 4.71
CA PRO A 191 -20.25 1.97 5.71
C PRO A 191 -21.24 0.96 5.13
N PRO A 192 -21.24 -0.31 5.59
CA PRO A 192 -22.10 -1.36 5.04
C PRO A 192 -23.61 -1.13 5.11
N ASP A 193 -24.06 -0.34 6.07
CA ASP A 193 -25.45 0.09 6.25
C ASP A 193 -25.89 1.14 5.22
N ARG A 194 -24.94 1.88 4.63
CA ARG A 194 -25.20 2.88 3.58
C ARG A 194 -24.88 2.39 2.17
N MET A 195 -24.29 1.20 2.02
CA MET A 195 -24.02 0.61 0.72
C MET A 195 -25.30 0.11 0.04
N SER A 196 -25.49 0.50 -1.22
CA SER A 196 -26.53 -0.08 -2.08
C SER A 196 -26.25 -1.56 -2.34
N GLU A 197 -27.29 -2.39 -2.38
CA GLU A 197 -27.14 -3.82 -2.66
C GLU A 197 -26.67 -4.06 -4.11
N HIS A 198 -27.26 -3.34 -5.06
CA HIS A 198 -27.02 -3.48 -6.49
C HIS A 198 -26.39 -2.24 -7.11
N LYS A 199 -25.92 -2.37 -8.37
CA LYS A 199 -25.37 -1.29 -9.19
C LYS A 199 -26.20 0.00 -9.08
N ILE A 200 -25.55 1.10 -8.70
CA ILE A 200 -26.17 2.43 -8.69
C ILE A 200 -26.56 2.80 -10.13
N GLN A 201 -27.84 3.12 -10.36
CA GLN A 201 -28.38 3.40 -11.69
C GLN A 201 -28.11 4.86 -12.11
N SER A 202 -27.92 5.08 -13.41
CA SER A 202 -27.65 6.40 -13.99
C SER A 202 -28.84 6.99 -14.76
N THR A 203 -29.97 6.29 -14.77
CA THR A 203 -31.17 6.62 -15.54
C THR A 203 -32.41 6.12 -14.82
N ASP A 204 -33.50 6.87 -14.94
CA ASP A 204 -34.83 6.54 -14.41
C ASP A 204 -35.53 5.40 -15.19
N ALA A 205 -34.81 4.69 -16.07
CA ALA A 205 -35.35 3.62 -16.90
C ALA A 205 -35.99 2.49 -16.09
N THR A 206 -35.56 2.31 -14.83
CA THR A 206 -36.10 1.32 -13.90
C THR A 206 -37.21 1.86 -13.00
N ASP A 207 -37.47 3.17 -13.00
CA ASP A 207 -38.47 3.79 -12.10
C ASP A 207 -39.91 3.43 -12.50
N SER A 208 -40.08 2.97 -13.75
CA SER A 208 -41.33 2.43 -14.27
C SER A 208 -41.58 0.95 -13.92
N LEU A 209 -40.60 0.27 -13.30
CA LEU A 209 -40.79 -1.11 -12.85
C LEU A 209 -41.50 -1.10 -11.49
N PRO A 210 -42.64 -1.81 -11.33
CA PRO A 210 -43.31 -1.89 -10.06
C PRO A 210 -42.39 -2.53 -9.03
N SER A 211 -42.08 -1.80 -7.95
CA SER A 211 -41.35 -2.36 -6.82
C SER A 211 -42.14 -3.54 -6.29
N LYS A 212 -41.57 -4.75 -6.34
CA LYS A 212 -42.13 -5.89 -5.61
C LYS A 212 -41.78 -5.73 -4.13
N GLY A 213 -42.44 -4.77 -3.49
CA GLY A 213 -42.47 -4.63 -2.04
C GLY A 213 -43.38 -5.70 -1.44
N ALA A 214 -42.90 -6.31 -0.36
CA ALA A 214 -43.59 -7.33 0.40
C ALA A 214 -45.00 -6.90 0.83
N ASN A 215 -45.97 -7.78 0.60
CA ASN A 215 -47.34 -7.70 1.08
C ASN A 215 -47.39 -7.78 2.62
N PHE A 216 -47.83 -6.70 3.27
CA PHE A 216 -48.63 -6.64 4.51
C PHE A 216 -49.07 -5.17 4.58
N GLY A 217 -50.32 -4.72 4.46
CA GLY A 217 -51.64 -5.30 4.66
C GLY A 217 -52.46 -4.18 5.34
N GLY A 218 -53.55 -3.69 4.73
CA GLY A 218 -54.52 -2.84 5.43
C GLY A 218 -55.18 -1.70 4.66
N SER A 219 -56.39 -1.96 4.17
CA SER A 219 -57.58 -1.06 4.16
C SER A 219 -57.57 0.25 3.36
N SER A 220 -58.31 0.20 2.26
CA SER A 220 -58.86 1.29 1.44
C SER A 220 -59.84 2.25 2.14
N ARG A 221 -59.76 3.57 1.84
CA ARG A 221 -60.92 4.44 1.47
C ARG A 221 -60.47 5.78 0.84
N PRO A 222 -61.33 6.47 0.03
CA PRO A 222 -60.88 7.35 -1.04
C PRO A 222 -61.16 8.86 -0.86
N SER A 223 -60.65 9.60 -1.85
CA SER A 223 -61.06 10.91 -2.44
C SER A 223 -60.63 12.24 -1.80
N THR A 224 -59.85 12.96 -2.62
CA THR A 224 -59.86 14.41 -2.91
C THR A 224 -59.64 15.40 -1.76
N ILE A 225 -58.48 16.04 -1.77
CA ILE A 225 -58.25 17.50 -1.61
C ILE A 225 -56.90 17.82 -2.26
N GLU A 226 -56.90 18.77 -3.20
CA GLU A 226 -55.69 19.44 -3.70
C GLU A 226 -55.20 20.46 -2.66
N ALA A 227 -53.98 20.28 -2.16
CA ALA A 227 -53.07 21.34 -1.67
C ALA A 227 -51.67 20.71 -1.43
N PRO A 228 -50.62 21.53 -1.28
CA PRO A 228 -49.42 21.54 -2.12
C PRO A 228 -48.41 20.43 -1.79
N VAL A 229 -47.56 20.19 -2.79
CA VAL A 229 -46.41 19.28 -2.77
C VAL A 229 -45.40 19.76 -1.72
N ASP A 230 -45.30 19.05 -0.60
CA ASP A 230 -44.13 18.99 0.27
C ASP A 230 -44.15 17.63 1.01
N GLU A 231 -42.96 17.04 1.18
CA GLU A 231 -42.63 15.67 1.66
C GLU A 231 -42.67 14.58 0.55
N GLU A 232 -41.58 14.00 0.05
CA GLU A 232 -40.34 13.59 0.73
C GLU A 232 -39.08 13.95 -0.09
N THR A 233 -38.30 14.87 0.46
CA THR A 233 -36.94 15.18 0.04
C THR A 233 -36.01 14.16 0.71
N PHE A 234 -35.51 13.14 0.00
CA PHE A 234 -34.32 12.40 0.45
C PHE A 234 -33.07 13.15 -0.04
N ASP A 235 -32.73 14.18 0.74
CA ASP A 235 -31.56 15.04 0.57
C ASP A 235 -31.00 15.32 1.97
N ASN A 236 -29.92 14.64 2.36
CA ASN A 236 -29.24 14.93 3.63
C ASN A 236 -28.16 16.01 3.44
N PHE A 237 -28.62 17.21 3.02
CA PHE A 237 -28.11 18.54 3.40
C PHE A 237 -27.02 19.20 2.51
N ASP A 238 -27.41 20.12 1.63
CA ASP A 238 -27.21 21.60 1.75
C ASP A 238 -27.38 22.33 0.39
N SER A 239 -27.84 23.57 0.49
CA SER A 239 -28.42 24.45 -0.51
C SER A 239 -27.38 25.25 -1.29
N SER A 240 -27.13 24.89 -2.56
CA SER A 240 -26.67 25.85 -3.56
C SER A 240 -27.18 25.46 -4.96
N PRO A 241 -28.09 26.24 -5.57
CA PRO A 241 -28.69 25.87 -6.83
C PRO A 241 -27.88 26.49 -7.97
N SER A 242 -27.06 25.69 -8.64
CA SER A 242 -26.53 26.11 -9.96
C SER A 242 -26.44 25.01 -11.01
N VAL A 243 -26.82 23.75 -10.73
CA VAL A 243 -26.92 22.70 -11.76
C VAL A 243 -28.07 21.72 -11.47
N PRO A 244 -28.88 21.31 -12.47
CA PRO A 244 -29.96 20.34 -12.30
C PRO A 244 -29.46 19.01 -11.70
N ARG A 245 -30.11 18.54 -10.62
CA ARG A 245 -29.76 17.33 -9.84
C ARG A 245 -29.81 16.02 -10.65
N SER A 246 -30.54 15.96 -11.76
CA SER A 246 -30.78 14.75 -12.56
C SER A 246 -29.61 14.23 -13.42
N LYS A 247 -28.38 14.75 -13.23
CA LYS A 247 -27.19 14.31 -13.99
C LYS A 247 -25.92 14.12 -13.14
N ARG A 248 -26.00 14.14 -11.80
CA ARG A 248 -24.83 14.07 -10.91
C ARG A 248 -24.87 12.81 -10.04
N LEU A 249 -23.70 12.21 -9.81
CA LEU A 249 -23.47 11.19 -8.79
C LEU A 249 -22.67 11.83 -7.66
N ILE A 250 -23.23 11.85 -6.45
CA ILE A 250 -22.57 12.29 -5.22
C ILE A 250 -22.29 11.04 -4.39
N ILE A 251 -21.06 10.90 -3.90
CA ILE A 251 -20.62 9.76 -3.10
C ILE A 251 -20.11 10.29 -1.76
N ASP A 252 -20.81 9.97 -0.69
CA ASP A 252 -20.41 10.31 0.67
C ASP A 252 -19.56 9.18 1.27
N LEU A 253 -18.40 9.55 1.81
CA LEU A 253 -17.43 8.60 2.37
C LEU A 253 -17.07 9.00 3.79
N ASP A 254 -16.95 8.01 4.67
CA ASP A 254 -16.48 8.22 6.04
C ASP A 254 -14.97 8.05 6.13
N PRO A 255 -14.27 8.84 6.96
CA PRO A 255 -12.87 8.61 7.22
C PRO A 255 -12.67 7.27 7.93
N LEU A 256 -11.64 6.53 7.54
CA LEU A 256 -11.28 5.31 8.24
C LEU A 256 -10.77 5.61 9.66
N PRO A 257 -11.07 4.72 10.63
CA PRO A 257 -10.41 4.75 11.94
C PRO A 257 -8.89 4.71 11.81
N LYS A 258 -8.21 5.31 12.78
CA LYS A 258 -6.75 5.43 12.74
C LYS A 258 -6.07 4.16 13.27
N PHE A 259 -6.02 3.11 12.45
CA PHE A 259 -5.51 1.79 12.81
C PHE A 259 -4.00 1.72 13.11
N LEU A 260 -3.19 2.67 12.61
CA LEU A 260 -1.74 2.66 12.87
C LEU A 260 -1.40 2.76 14.36
N LYS A 261 -2.17 3.56 15.12
CA LYS A 261 -1.97 3.66 16.57
C LYS A 261 -2.28 2.33 17.26
N ALA A 262 -3.41 1.71 16.91
CA ALA A 262 -3.79 0.40 17.43
C ALA A 262 -2.76 -0.69 17.08
N LEU A 263 -2.15 -0.60 15.89
CA LEU A 263 -1.12 -1.53 15.45
C LEU A 263 0.12 -1.47 16.36
N VAL A 264 0.59 -0.25 16.67
CA VAL A 264 1.76 -0.01 17.52
C VAL A 264 1.46 -0.30 18.98
N ASP A 265 0.38 0.26 19.53
CA ASP A 265 0.11 0.21 20.97
C ASP A 265 -0.52 -1.12 21.39
N GLY A 266 -1.24 -1.79 20.48
CA GLY A 266 -2.08 -2.94 20.79
C GLY A 266 -1.71 -4.23 20.06
N TRP A 267 -1.66 -4.22 18.73
CA TRP A 267 -1.62 -5.48 17.97
C TRP A 267 -0.26 -6.16 18.05
N VAL A 268 0.84 -5.41 17.94
CA VAL A 268 2.20 -5.96 17.99
C VAL A 268 3.22 -5.01 18.63
N PRO A 269 3.09 -4.69 19.94
CA PRO A 269 3.93 -3.69 20.61
C PRO A 269 5.45 -3.88 20.52
N PRO A 270 6.02 -5.10 20.55
CA PRO A 270 7.46 -5.24 20.51
C PRO A 270 8.06 -5.08 19.10
N ALA A 271 7.25 -5.14 18.04
CA ALA A 271 7.75 -5.09 16.67
C ALA A 271 8.22 -3.68 16.26
N MET A 272 9.18 -3.63 15.34
CA MET A 272 9.49 -2.40 14.63
C MET A 272 8.42 -2.14 13.56
N VAL A 273 7.96 -0.90 13.46
CA VAL A 273 6.91 -0.48 12.50
C VAL A 273 7.44 0.65 11.64
N VAL A 274 7.45 0.39 10.33
CA VAL A 274 7.86 1.32 9.26
C VAL A 274 6.64 1.65 8.41
N SER A 275 6.33 2.93 8.28
CA SER A 275 5.24 3.41 7.42
C SER A 275 5.77 4.25 6.26
N PHE A 276 4.92 4.46 5.26
CA PHE A 276 5.23 5.27 4.08
C PHE A 276 4.39 6.54 4.04
N LYS A 277 5.00 7.62 3.54
CA LYS A 277 4.31 8.87 3.24
C LYS A 277 4.62 9.30 1.81
N LEU A 278 3.60 9.23 0.94
CA LEU A 278 3.66 9.74 -0.42
C LEU A 278 3.07 11.15 -0.45
N GLU A 279 3.82 12.10 -0.98
CA GLU A 279 3.35 13.46 -1.24
C GLU A 279 3.73 13.88 -2.67
N THR A 280 3.11 14.95 -3.15
CA THR A 280 3.46 15.60 -4.41
C THR A 280 4.15 16.95 -4.20
N ASP A 281 4.02 17.50 -3.00
CA ASP A 281 4.58 18.79 -2.60
C ASP A 281 5.79 18.54 -1.65
N PRO A 282 7.00 19.02 -2.01
CA PRO A 282 8.20 18.83 -1.23
C PRO A 282 8.15 19.54 0.14
N ASP A 283 7.46 20.67 0.24
CA ASP A 283 7.49 21.53 1.42
C ASP A 283 6.74 20.91 2.61
N ILE A 284 5.78 20.02 2.31
CA ILE A 284 4.95 19.36 3.32
C ILE A 284 5.40 17.94 3.65
N LEU A 285 6.29 17.33 2.87
CA LEU A 285 6.64 15.91 3.00
C LEU A 285 7.23 15.58 4.38
N VAL A 286 8.29 16.29 4.77
CA VAL A 286 8.97 16.06 6.05
C VAL A 286 8.04 16.40 7.22
N HIS A 287 7.33 17.52 7.13
CA HIS A 287 6.39 17.93 8.16
C HIS A 287 5.28 16.89 8.39
N LYS A 288 4.68 16.35 7.33
CA LYS A 288 3.66 15.30 7.43
C LYS A 288 4.22 13.98 7.93
N ALA A 289 5.46 13.65 7.59
CA ALA A 289 6.15 12.47 8.11
C ALA A 289 6.38 12.59 9.62
N GLU A 290 6.91 13.72 10.10
CA GLU A 290 7.10 14.02 11.52
C GLU A 290 5.76 14.03 12.28
N TYR A 291 4.74 14.66 11.72
CA TYR A 291 3.38 14.64 12.27
C TYR A 291 2.86 13.21 12.44
N SER A 292 3.09 12.34 11.45
CA SER A 292 2.66 10.94 11.49
C SER A 292 3.41 10.14 12.57
N LEU A 293 4.71 10.34 12.72
CA LEU A 293 5.51 9.74 13.80
C LEU A 293 4.97 10.15 15.17
N ASN A 294 4.78 11.45 15.38
CA ASN A 294 4.30 11.97 16.65
C ASN A 294 2.89 11.47 16.98
N ARG A 295 2.03 11.34 15.97
CA ARG A 295 0.65 10.88 16.16
C ARG A 295 0.54 9.37 16.44
N TYR A 296 1.33 8.54 15.77
CA TYR A 296 1.19 7.08 15.82
C TYR A 296 2.32 6.36 16.56
N GLN A 297 3.36 7.07 16.98
CA GLN A 297 4.50 6.56 17.77
C GLN A 297 5.19 5.33 17.17
N HIS A 298 5.22 5.24 15.83
CA HIS A 298 5.96 4.20 15.12
C HIS A 298 7.42 4.61 14.91
N HIS A 299 8.22 3.67 14.40
CA HIS A 299 9.69 3.74 14.54
C HIS A 299 10.38 4.46 13.37
N LEU A 300 9.75 4.49 12.20
CA LEU A 300 10.28 5.12 10.99
C LEU A 300 9.13 5.48 10.02
N VAL A 301 9.16 6.70 9.49
CA VAL A 301 8.43 7.07 8.26
C VAL A 301 9.42 7.17 7.12
N ILE A 302 9.14 6.46 6.03
CA ILE A 302 9.84 6.64 4.76
C ILE A 302 8.97 7.56 3.90
N GLY A 303 9.42 8.81 3.76
CA GLY A 303 8.78 9.81 2.90
C GLY A 303 9.30 9.73 1.48
N ASN A 304 8.43 9.90 0.50
CA ASN A 304 8.83 9.98 -0.92
C ASN A 304 7.92 10.92 -1.70
N LEU A 305 8.49 11.65 -2.65
CA LEU A 305 7.72 12.44 -3.61
C LEU A 305 7.32 11.58 -4.80
N LEU A 306 6.12 11.80 -5.34
CA LEU A 306 5.63 11.02 -6.48
C LEU A 306 6.58 11.09 -7.69
N SER A 307 7.13 12.27 -7.96
CA SER A 307 8.04 12.53 -9.10
C SER A 307 9.42 11.91 -8.92
N THR A 308 9.95 11.83 -7.70
CA THR A 308 11.32 11.37 -7.43
C THR A 308 11.39 10.04 -6.66
N ARG A 309 10.26 9.35 -6.46
CA ARG A 309 10.19 8.10 -5.67
C ARG A 309 11.15 6.99 -6.10
N LYS A 310 11.58 6.95 -7.36
CA LYS A 310 12.56 5.96 -7.85
C LYS A 310 14.01 6.36 -7.53
N TRP A 311 14.25 7.63 -7.26
CA TRP A 311 15.57 8.23 -7.13
C TRP A 311 15.94 8.54 -5.70
N GLU A 312 14.97 8.93 -4.87
CA GLU A 312 15.23 9.24 -3.46
C GLU A 312 14.05 8.97 -2.53
N VAL A 313 14.37 8.84 -1.25
CA VAL A 313 13.44 8.81 -0.13
C VAL A 313 14.06 9.52 1.07
N VAL A 314 13.22 10.04 1.97
CA VAL A 314 13.65 10.59 3.26
C VAL A 314 13.26 9.64 4.39
N PHE A 315 14.22 9.36 5.28
CA PHE A 315 14.01 8.62 6.51
C PHE A 315 13.80 9.63 7.63
N VAL A 316 12.61 9.58 8.25
CA VAL A 316 12.25 10.38 9.42
C VAL A 316 12.05 9.41 10.57
N ALA A 317 12.85 9.55 11.63
CA ALA A 317 12.83 8.64 12.78
C ALA A 317 12.95 9.43 14.10
N PRO A 318 12.29 8.98 15.20
CA PRO A 318 12.32 9.69 16.48
C PRO A 318 13.75 9.85 17.01
N GLY A 319 14.11 11.09 17.38
CA GLY A 319 15.42 11.41 17.98
C GLY A 319 16.62 11.25 17.03
N ARG A 320 16.40 11.09 15.72
CA ARG A 320 17.45 11.06 14.70
C ARG A 320 17.26 12.20 13.69
N PRO A 321 18.35 12.76 13.14
CA PRO A 321 18.22 13.73 12.05
C PRO A 321 17.62 13.07 10.80
N ASN A 322 16.86 13.85 10.05
CA ASN A 322 16.28 13.41 8.77
C ASN A 322 17.40 13.00 7.81
N LYS A 323 17.28 11.80 7.23
CA LYS A 323 18.31 11.22 6.35
C LYS A 323 17.73 10.96 4.97
N TRP A 324 18.26 11.64 3.96
CA TRP A 324 17.94 11.36 2.55
C TRP A 324 18.75 10.17 2.05
N ILE A 325 18.08 9.22 1.40
CA ILE A 325 18.68 8.09 0.70
C ILE A 325 18.46 8.33 -0.79
N ARG A 326 19.55 8.35 -1.57
CA ARG A 326 19.51 8.67 -3.01
C ARG A 326 20.25 7.62 -3.83
N VAL A 327 19.70 7.30 -4.99
CA VAL A 327 20.42 6.56 -6.03
C VAL A 327 21.63 7.41 -6.49
N PRO A 328 22.86 6.86 -6.48
CA PRO A 328 24.02 7.56 -7.03
C PRO A 328 23.82 7.84 -8.52
N ARG A 329 24.08 9.07 -8.97
CA ARG A 329 24.18 9.35 -10.39
C ARG A 329 25.61 9.12 -10.84
N HIS A 330 25.84 8.15 -11.72
CA HIS A 330 27.11 8.08 -12.44
C HIS A 330 27.22 9.33 -13.31
N ARG A 331 28.25 10.15 -13.07
CA ARG A 331 28.60 11.26 -13.98
C ARG A 331 28.69 10.69 -15.38
N ARG A 332 27.90 11.21 -16.33
CA ARG A 332 28.17 10.98 -17.76
C ARG A 332 29.66 11.24 -17.95
N ARG A 333 30.39 10.19 -18.37
CA ARG A 333 31.82 10.24 -18.65
C ARG A 333 32.02 11.44 -19.59
N LYS A 334 32.79 12.45 -19.14
CA LYS A 334 33.16 13.64 -19.94
C LYS A 334 33.38 13.18 -21.38
N THR A 335 32.54 13.62 -22.30
CA THR A 335 32.84 13.47 -23.73
C THR A 335 34.21 14.08 -23.93
N LEU A 336 35.09 13.38 -24.66
CA LEU A 336 36.51 13.69 -24.81
C LEU A 336 36.83 15.03 -25.51
N GLY A 337 35.90 15.99 -25.55
CA GLY A 337 36.09 17.28 -26.20
C GLY A 337 35.11 18.40 -25.83
N GLY A 338 34.44 18.36 -24.67
CA GLY A 338 33.47 19.41 -24.30
C GLY A 338 34.06 20.48 -23.37
N GLU A 339 34.12 21.74 -23.84
CA GLU A 339 34.43 22.91 -23.03
C GLU A 339 33.51 23.03 -21.79
N GLU A 340 34.09 23.32 -20.63
CA GLU A 340 33.36 23.47 -19.34
C GLU A 340 32.34 24.64 -19.35
N SER A 341 32.36 25.51 -20.38
CA SER A 341 31.44 26.65 -20.48
C SER A 341 30.05 26.33 -21.00
N LEU A 342 29.76 25.07 -21.38
CA LEU A 342 28.46 24.64 -21.93
C LEU A 342 27.60 23.83 -20.94
N VAL A 343 28.05 23.63 -19.70
CA VAL A 343 27.19 23.06 -18.65
C VAL A 343 26.10 24.10 -18.33
N GLY A 344 24.89 23.84 -18.83
CA GLY A 344 23.77 24.79 -18.72
C GLY A 344 23.43 25.11 -17.27
N ALA A 345 22.87 26.30 -17.01
CA ALA A 345 22.47 26.73 -15.67
C ALA A 345 21.50 25.74 -14.97
N ALA A 346 20.74 24.95 -15.75
CA ALA A 346 19.86 23.89 -15.26
C ALA A 346 20.65 22.66 -14.74
N GLU A 347 21.69 22.20 -15.45
CA GLU A 347 22.57 21.14 -14.96
C GLU A 347 23.33 21.59 -13.71
N LYS A 348 23.78 22.86 -13.68
CA LYS A 348 24.47 23.43 -12.52
C LYS A 348 23.55 23.54 -11.29
N LYS A 349 22.28 23.91 -11.45
CA LYS A 349 21.28 23.90 -10.36
C LYS A 349 20.94 22.49 -9.88
N GLN A 350 20.79 21.53 -10.81
CA GLN A 350 20.60 20.12 -10.45
C GLN A 350 21.82 19.55 -9.70
N GLU A 351 23.05 19.92 -10.09
CA GLU A 351 24.26 19.53 -9.37
C GLU A 351 24.29 20.10 -7.93
N ILE A 352 23.88 21.35 -7.75
CA ILE A 352 23.81 21.99 -6.41
C ILE A 352 22.74 21.33 -5.53
N ALA A 353 21.55 21.04 -6.07
CA ALA A 353 20.49 20.33 -5.34
C ALA A 353 20.90 18.89 -4.96
N TYR A 354 21.63 18.20 -5.83
CA TYR A 354 22.24 16.90 -5.51
C TYR A 354 23.38 16.99 -4.51
N ALA A 355 24.11 18.11 -4.48
CA ALA A 355 25.23 18.34 -3.57
C ALA A 355 24.79 18.65 -2.14
N ASN A 356 23.56 19.14 -1.91
CA ASN A 356 23.02 19.32 -0.56
C ASN A 356 22.40 18.00 -0.05
N PRO A 357 23.01 17.29 0.92
CA PRO A 357 22.50 16.01 1.41
C PRO A 357 21.21 16.15 2.24
N SER A 358 20.82 17.38 2.58
CA SER A 358 19.77 17.68 3.56
C SER A 358 18.44 18.12 2.95
N GLU A 359 18.39 18.45 1.65
CA GLU A 359 17.21 19.00 0.96
C GLU A 359 16.73 18.09 -0.17
N PRO A 360 15.41 17.95 -0.42
CA PRO A 360 14.88 17.11 -1.51
C PRO A 360 15.42 17.52 -2.89
N ILE A 361 15.45 16.57 -3.83
CA ILE A 361 15.60 16.90 -5.26
C ILE A 361 14.42 17.77 -5.68
N ASP A 362 14.72 18.81 -6.46
CA ASP A 362 13.69 19.69 -7.03
C ASP A 362 12.69 18.87 -7.88
N PRO A 363 11.42 18.76 -7.46
CA PRO A 363 10.43 17.96 -8.14
C PRO A 363 10.03 18.52 -9.50
N SER A 364 10.34 19.78 -9.80
CA SER A 364 10.11 20.39 -11.12
C SER A 364 11.14 19.95 -12.17
N HIS A 365 12.28 19.42 -11.74
CA HIS A 365 13.34 18.92 -12.61
C HIS A 365 13.82 17.53 -12.15
N PRO A 366 12.95 16.51 -12.15
CA PRO A 366 13.33 15.16 -11.72
C PRO A 366 14.38 14.57 -12.66
N PRO A 367 15.22 13.63 -12.19
CA PRO A 367 16.16 12.96 -13.07
C PRO A 367 15.42 12.18 -14.17
N GLU A 368 15.89 12.33 -15.40
CA GLU A 368 15.33 11.65 -16.56
C GLU A 368 15.71 10.16 -16.60
N GLY A 369 14.79 9.33 -17.06
CA GLY A 369 14.99 7.89 -17.25
C GLY A 369 14.75 7.04 -16.00
N GLU A 370 15.13 5.77 -16.12
CA GLU A 370 15.13 4.81 -15.01
C GLU A 370 16.50 4.83 -14.32
N PRO A 371 16.56 4.70 -12.98
CA PRO A 371 17.82 4.61 -12.26
C PRO A 371 18.56 3.30 -12.57
N ASP A 372 19.89 3.35 -12.58
CA ASP A 372 20.76 2.18 -12.81
C ASP A 372 20.60 1.09 -11.74
N ILE A 373 20.21 1.50 -10.53
CA ILE A 373 19.90 0.60 -9.41
C ILE A 373 18.55 0.96 -8.82
N GLU A 374 17.87 -0.04 -8.29
CA GLU A 374 16.63 0.16 -7.58
C GLU A 374 16.92 0.79 -6.22
N ILE A 375 16.23 1.87 -5.87
CA ILE A 375 16.41 2.58 -4.60
C ILE A 375 16.21 1.66 -3.38
N GLU A 376 15.42 0.59 -3.51
CA GLU A 376 15.21 -0.44 -2.50
C GLU A 376 16.52 -1.16 -2.09
N SER A 377 17.48 -1.29 -3.01
CA SER A 377 18.83 -1.79 -2.70
C SER A 377 19.56 -0.94 -1.65
N LEU A 378 19.15 0.32 -1.48
CA LEU A 378 19.67 1.26 -0.47
C LEU A 378 18.74 1.37 0.74
N ILE A 379 17.42 1.31 0.53
CA ILE A 379 16.42 1.39 1.59
C ILE A 379 16.53 0.19 2.53
N ILE A 380 16.61 -1.04 2.00
CA ILE A 380 16.52 -2.24 2.84
C ILE A 380 17.73 -2.39 3.78
N PRO A 381 18.98 -2.19 3.35
CA PRO A 381 20.12 -2.17 4.27
C PRO A 381 19.96 -1.11 5.38
N ALA A 382 19.49 0.10 5.06
CA ALA A 382 19.26 1.15 6.04
C ALA A 382 18.14 0.79 7.04
N VAL A 383 17.06 0.16 6.58
CA VAL A 383 16.00 -0.36 7.47
C VAL A 383 16.52 -1.51 8.34
N GLN A 384 17.36 -2.40 7.80
CA GLN A 384 17.96 -3.51 8.55
C GLN A 384 18.88 -3.01 9.67
N GLU A 385 19.63 -1.93 9.43
CA GLU A 385 20.46 -1.27 10.44
C GLU A 385 19.57 -0.77 11.60
N LEU A 386 18.53 0.00 11.29
CA LEU A 386 17.57 0.51 12.28
C LEU A 386 16.86 -0.61 13.05
N HIS A 387 16.48 -1.69 12.38
CA HIS A 387 15.87 -2.85 13.03
C HIS A 387 16.87 -3.59 13.93
N THR A 388 18.14 -3.62 13.56
CA THR A 388 19.20 -4.18 14.42
C THR A 388 19.37 -3.35 15.70
N ASP A 389 19.33 -2.03 15.60
CA ASP A 389 19.35 -1.13 16.76
C ASP A 389 18.12 -1.33 17.65
N HIS A 390 16.93 -1.46 17.04
CA HIS A 390 15.68 -1.75 17.76
C HIS A 390 15.76 -3.05 18.57
N ILE A 391 16.25 -4.13 17.96
CA ILE A 391 16.46 -5.41 18.63
C ILE A 391 17.43 -5.27 19.82
N LYS A 392 18.56 -4.60 19.63
CA LYS A 392 19.56 -4.37 20.69
C LYS A 392 18.97 -3.56 21.85
N ALA A 393 18.23 -2.49 21.54
CA ALA A 393 17.61 -1.64 22.56
C ALA A 393 16.55 -2.39 23.38
N ALA A 394 15.80 -3.31 22.75
CA ALA A 394 14.84 -4.15 23.46
C ALA A 394 15.54 -5.17 24.40
N SER A 395 16.67 -5.75 23.96
CA SER A 395 17.47 -6.66 24.80
C SER A 395 18.13 -5.98 26.00
N GLN A 396 18.36 -4.67 25.96
CA GLN A 396 18.91 -3.91 27.10
C GLN A 396 17.86 -3.51 28.14
N LYS A 397 16.57 -3.57 27.79
CA LYS A 397 15.42 -3.24 28.66
C LYS A 397 14.78 -4.48 29.31
N SER A 398 15.13 -5.67 28.83
CA SER A 398 14.67 -6.98 29.33
C SER A 398 15.69 -7.52 30.32
#